data_AF-A0AAN5YY26-F1
#
_entry.id   AF-A0AAN5YY26-F1
#
_cell.length_a   1.000
_cell.length_b   1.000
_cell.length_c   1.000
_cell.angle_alpha   90.00
_cell.angle_beta   90.00
_cell.angle_gamma   90.00
#
_symmetry.space_group_name_H-M   'P 1'
#
loop_
_entity.id
_entity.type
_entity.pdbx_description
1 polymer ?
#
loop_
_entity_poly.entity_id
_entity_poly.type
_entity_poly.pdbx_seq_one_letter_code
_entity_poly.pdbx_strand_id
1 'polypeptide(L)'
;MKGLITQLALAGCCSQTFASPVRSTSAKNLVVFGDSYSTVGFWPGGQLPSASNPIGNPGLPGQTTSAGLNWVGHVTSTLNTSLILTYDFAYSGATIDKKIVNSWAQYSMSDQVGLYKQYAAPAVSDADTLVAIWIGIND
;
A
#
# COMPACT_ATOMS: atom_id res chain seq x y z
N MET A 1 -71.61 -6.40 14.51
CA MET A 1 -70.34 -5.64 14.61
C MET A 1 -69.26 -6.54 15.18
N LYS A 2 -68.37 -7.03 14.32
CA LYS A 2 -67.00 -7.50 14.62
C LYS A 2 -66.36 -7.73 13.24
N GLY A 3 -65.59 -6.73 12.79
CA GLY A 3 -64.94 -6.73 11.49
C GLY A 3 -63.74 -7.68 11.48
N LEU A 4 -63.62 -8.46 10.40
CA LEU A 4 -62.45 -9.27 10.12
C LEU A 4 -61.52 -8.45 9.23
N ILE A 5 -60.36 -8.06 9.76
CA ILE A 5 -59.32 -7.36 8.98
C ILE A 5 -58.37 -8.42 8.43
N THR A 6 -58.39 -8.63 7.12
CA THR A 6 -57.39 -9.44 6.41
C THR A 6 -56.11 -8.62 6.28
N GLN A 7 -55.03 -9.03 6.94
CA GLN A 7 -53.71 -8.46 6.70
C GLN A 7 -53.10 -9.06 5.43
N LEU A 8 -52.87 -8.23 4.42
CA LEU A 8 -52.06 -8.58 3.25
C LEU A 8 -50.60 -8.26 3.58
N ALA A 9 -49.78 -9.28 3.86
CA ALA A 9 -48.34 -9.10 3.97
C ALA A 9 -47.72 -9.17 2.56
N LEU A 10 -47.33 -8.03 1.99
CA LEU A 10 -46.51 -7.99 0.78
C LEU A 10 -45.04 -8.24 1.18
N ALA A 11 -44.56 -9.46 0.96
CA ALA A 11 -43.14 -9.77 1.05
C ALA A 11 -42.41 -9.18 -0.17
N GLY A 12 -41.93 -7.93 -0.06
CA GLY A 12 -41.01 -7.33 -1.02
C GLY A 12 -39.63 -7.95 -0.89
N CYS A 13 -39.34 -9.00 -1.66
CA CYS A 13 -37.99 -9.54 -1.79
C CYS A 13 -37.13 -8.54 -2.56
N CYS A 14 -36.50 -7.60 -1.85
CA CYS A 14 -35.51 -6.71 -2.44
C CYS A 14 -34.20 -7.48 -2.56
N SER A 15 -34.02 -8.19 -3.67
CA SER A 15 -32.73 -8.80 -4.02
C SER A 15 -31.69 -7.69 -4.18
N GLN A 16 -30.91 -7.43 -3.12
CA GLN A 16 -29.74 -6.57 -3.22
C GLN A 16 -28.69 -7.31 -4.02
N THR A 17 -28.63 -7.05 -5.32
CA THR A 17 -27.50 -7.45 -6.14
C THR A 17 -26.32 -6.58 -5.72
N PHE A 18 -25.48 -7.09 -4.82
CA PHE A 18 -24.16 -6.51 -4.63
C PHE A 18 -23.42 -6.67 -5.95
N ALA A 19 -23.09 -5.55 -6.60
CA ALA A 19 -22.19 -5.58 -7.74
C ALA A 19 -20.90 -6.27 -7.28
N SER A 20 -20.49 -7.33 -7.98
CA SER A 20 -19.18 -7.93 -7.73
C SER A 20 -18.13 -6.85 -7.95
N PRO A 21 -17.08 -6.76 -7.10
CA PRO A 21 -16.04 -5.76 -7.28
C PRO A 21 -15.46 -5.90 -8.69
N VAL A 22 -15.42 -4.80 -9.43
CA VAL A 22 -14.78 -4.76 -10.75
C VAL A 22 -13.32 -5.10 -10.53
N ARG A 23 -12.92 -6.30 -10.99
CA ARG A 23 -11.54 -6.73 -10.92
C ARG A 23 -10.76 -5.98 -11.99
N SER A 24 -10.02 -4.95 -11.59
CA SER A 24 -9.08 -4.27 -12.49
C SER A 24 -8.08 -5.29 -13.02
N THR A 25 -7.99 -5.44 -14.34
CA THR A 25 -6.96 -6.24 -15.00
C THR A 25 -5.61 -5.52 -15.02
N SER A 26 -5.61 -4.19 -14.86
CA SER A 26 -4.39 -3.38 -14.68
C SER A 26 -3.84 -3.54 -13.27
N ALA A 27 -2.51 -3.66 -13.17
CA ALA A 27 -1.80 -3.62 -11.90
C ALA A 27 -2.06 -2.29 -11.19
N LYS A 28 -2.13 -2.33 -9.85
CA LYS A 28 -2.22 -1.12 -9.02
C LYS A 28 -0.85 -0.83 -8.44
N ASN A 29 -0.52 0.44 -8.24
CA ASN A 29 0.74 0.85 -7.64
C ASN A 29 0.49 1.24 -6.19
N LEU A 30 1.39 0.80 -5.31
CA LEU A 30 1.46 1.26 -3.94
C LEU A 30 2.82 1.95 -3.77
N VAL A 31 2.81 3.26 -3.52
CA VAL A 31 4.03 4.00 -3.18
C VAL A 31 4.05 4.22 -1.68
N VAL A 32 5.10 3.77 -1.00
CA VAL A 32 5.23 3.86 0.46
C VAL A 32 6.40 4.76 0.82
N PHE A 33 6.16 5.67 1.77
CA PHE A 33 7.19 6.46 2.44
C PHE A 33 7.08 6.22 3.94
N GLY A 34 8.21 6.20 4.65
CA GLY A 34 8.16 5.93 6.08
C GLY A 34 9.47 5.49 6.72
N ASP A 35 9.33 4.78 7.82
CA ASP A 35 10.44 4.28 8.64
C ASP A 35 10.51 2.74 8.69
N SER A 36 11.10 2.20 9.77
CA SER A 36 11.26 0.77 10.00
C SER A 36 9.94 0.01 10.04
N TYR A 37 8.82 0.65 10.40
CA TYR A 37 7.52 0.00 10.39
C TYR A 37 7.05 -0.39 8.98
N SER A 38 7.61 0.24 7.95
CA SER A 38 7.18 0.04 6.56
C SER A 38 8.26 -0.58 5.68
N THR A 39 9.55 -0.36 5.96
CA THR A 39 10.63 -0.76 5.05
C THR A 39 10.65 -2.26 4.74
N VAL A 40 10.75 -2.58 3.44
CA VAL A 40 11.05 -3.92 2.90
C VAL A 40 12.46 -3.98 2.28
N GLY A 41 13.28 -2.95 2.47
CA GLY A 41 14.65 -2.86 1.95
C GLY A 41 14.74 -2.59 0.46
N PHE A 42 13.71 -1.99 -0.15
CA PHE A 42 13.69 -1.72 -1.58
C PHE A 42 14.76 -0.69 -1.99
N TRP A 43 15.56 -1.02 -3.00
CA TRP A 43 16.49 -0.06 -3.61
C TRP A 43 15.98 0.41 -4.99
N PRO A 44 15.58 1.68 -5.15
CA PRO A 44 14.98 2.18 -6.39
C PRO A 44 15.95 2.29 -7.58
N GLY A 45 17.28 2.27 -7.33
CA GLY A 45 18.27 2.15 -8.41
C GLY A 45 18.47 0.70 -8.91
N GLY A 46 17.79 -0.27 -8.31
CA GLY A 46 17.79 -1.67 -8.71
C GLY A 46 16.63 -2.02 -9.64
N GLN A 47 16.21 -3.29 -9.61
CA GLN A 47 15.05 -3.75 -10.37
C GLN A 47 13.76 -3.22 -9.74
N LEU A 48 12.99 -2.44 -10.50
CA LEU A 48 11.69 -1.95 -10.07
C LEU A 48 10.67 -3.10 -9.90
N PRO A 49 9.61 -2.88 -9.10
CA PRO A 49 8.49 -3.81 -8.96
C PRO A 49 7.95 -4.33 -10.29
N SER A 50 7.61 -5.62 -10.31
CA SER A 50 7.03 -6.30 -11.46
C SER A 50 6.09 -7.42 -11.02
N ALA A 51 5.35 -8.02 -11.95
CA ALA A 51 4.45 -9.13 -11.63
C ALA A 51 5.16 -10.35 -11.02
N SER A 52 6.43 -10.61 -11.39
CA SER A 52 7.23 -11.72 -10.84
C SER A 52 7.91 -11.37 -9.52
N ASN A 53 8.14 -10.08 -9.25
CA ASN A 53 8.63 -9.60 -7.97
C ASN A 53 7.91 -8.30 -7.56
N PRO A 54 6.77 -8.41 -6.86
CA PRO A 54 5.89 -7.28 -6.57
C PRO A 54 6.50 -6.17 -5.71
N ILE A 55 7.60 -6.41 -5.00
CA ILE A 55 8.33 -5.39 -4.22
C ILE A 55 9.66 -4.96 -4.87
N GLY A 56 9.98 -5.48 -6.06
CA GLY A 56 11.18 -5.12 -6.80
C GLY A 56 12.43 -5.86 -6.33
N ASN A 57 13.23 -5.27 -5.43
CA ASN A 57 14.49 -5.86 -4.99
C ASN A 57 14.77 -5.45 -3.53
N PRO A 58 15.07 -6.38 -2.60
CA PRO A 58 15.11 -7.83 -2.75
C PRO A 58 13.71 -8.45 -2.97
N GLY A 59 13.63 -9.75 -3.23
CA GLY A 59 12.34 -10.46 -3.35
C GLY A 59 11.59 -10.59 -2.03
N LEU A 60 10.27 -10.76 -2.09
CA LEU A 60 9.41 -10.97 -0.92
C LEU A 60 9.97 -12.07 0.02
N PRO A 61 9.99 -11.86 1.34
CA PRO A 61 9.38 -10.75 2.10
C PRO A 61 10.18 -9.45 2.13
N GLY A 62 11.34 -9.40 1.46
CA GLY A 62 12.26 -8.29 1.53
C GLY A 62 13.17 -8.34 2.77
N GLN A 63 13.74 -7.19 3.13
CA GLN A 63 14.46 -6.97 4.39
C GLN A 63 13.60 -6.09 5.30
N THR A 64 12.97 -6.71 6.30
CA THR A 64 12.04 -6.03 7.22
C THR A 64 12.55 -6.06 8.66
N THR A 65 11.94 -5.24 9.52
CA THR A 65 12.17 -5.29 10.98
C THR A 65 11.13 -6.14 11.72
N SER A 66 10.32 -6.94 11.00
CA SER A 66 9.25 -7.77 11.58
C SER A 66 9.58 -9.27 11.59
N ALA A 67 10.81 -9.66 11.24
CA ALA A 67 11.23 -11.06 11.09
C ALA A 67 10.37 -11.87 10.09
N GLY A 68 9.77 -11.19 9.11
CA GLY A 68 8.85 -11.78 8.13
C GLY A 68 8.20 -10.69 7.28
N LEU A 69 6.96 -10.90 6.84
CA LEU A 69 6.18 -9.82 6.23
C LEU A 69 5.89 -8.74 7.28
N ASN A 70 6.06 -7.47 6.90
CA ASN A 70 5.44 -6.36 7.62
C ASN A 70 4.09 -6.02 6.96
N TRP A 71 3.46 -4.91 7.35
CA TRP A 71 2.17 -4.53 6.76
C TRP A 71 2.27 -4.33 5.24
N VAL A 72 3.36 -3.74 4.74
CA VAL A 72 3.61 -3.53 3.30
C VAL A 72 3.64 -4.85 2.56
N GLY A 73 4.40 -5.83 3.08
CA GLY A 73 4.43 -7.18 2.54
C GLY A 73 3.05 -7.85 2.54
N HIS A 74 2.29 -7.69 3.64
CA HIS A 74 0.94 -8.25 3.75
C HIS A 74 -0.03 -7.68 2.72
N VAL A 75 -0.11 -6.35 2.58
CA VAL A 75 -1.00 -5.72 1.61
C VAL A 75 -0.58 -6.00 0.17
N THR A 76 0.72 -6.17 -0.08
CA THR A 76 1.24 -6.45 -1.44
C THR A 76 0.93 -7.88 -1.89
N SER A 77 1.00 -8.85 -0.97
CA SER A 77 1.07 -10.29 -1.35
C SER A 77 0.01 -11.21 -0.73
N THR A 78 -0.66 -10.80 0.35
CA THR A 78 -1.60 -11.68 1.08
C THR A 78 -3.01 -11.13 1.17
N LEU A 79 -3.16 -9.80 1.25
CA LEU A 79 -4.46 -9.14 1.47
C LEU A 79 -4.99 -8.43 0.21
N ASN A 80 -4.29 -8.53 -0.91
CA ASN A 80 -4.67 -7.94 -2.19
C ASN A 80 -5.63 -8.83 -2.99
N THR A 81 -6.53 -8.20 -3.76
CA THR A 81 -7.47 -8.89 -4.67
C THR A 81 -7.03 -8.85 -6.15
N SER A 82 -5.99 -8.07 -6.45
CA SER A 82 -5.36 -7.87 -7.75
C SER A 82 -3.84 -7.70 -7.58
N LEU A 83 -3.06 -7.73 -8.66
CA LEU A 83 -1.62 -7.44 -8.59
C LEU A 83 -1.39 -6.02 -8.07
N ILE A 84 -0.54 -5.90 -7.05
CA ILE A 84 -0.03 -4.63 -6.54
C ILE A 84 1.47 -4.60 -6.77
N LEU A 85 1.96 -3.53 -7.41
CA LEU A 85 3.37 -3.21 -7.55
C LEU A 85 3.75 -2.19 -6.48
N THR A 86 4.62 -2.58 -5.56
CA THR A 86 4.91 -1.79 -4.36
C THR A 86 6.29 -1.17 -4.43
N TYR A 87 6.31 0.16 -4.49
CA TYR A 87 7.50 1.00 -4.50
C TYR A 87 7.69 1.57 -3.10
N ASP A 88 8.39 0.83 -2.25
CA ASP A 88 8.58 1.19 -0.85
C ASP A 88 9.89 1.95 -0.61
N PHE A 89 9.81 3.26 -0.48
CA PHE A 89 10.96 4.11 -0.18
C PHE A 89 11.23 4.23 1.32
N ALA A 90 10.45 3.59 2.20
CA ALA A 90 10.65 3.69 3.63
C ALA A 90 12.04 3.17 4.04
N TYR A 91 12.62 3.82 5.04
CA TYR A 91 13.98 3.53 5.49
C TYR A 91 14.05 3.49 7.01
N SER A 92 14.63 2.43 7.58
CA SER A 92 14.76 2.27 9.03
C SER A 92 15.40 3.48 9.71
N GLY A 93 14.76 3.98 10.76
CA GLY A 93 15.24 5.14 11.51
C GLY A 93 14.98 6.50 10.84
N ALA A 94 14.27 6.54 9.72
CA ALA A 94 13.95 7.80 9.05
C ALA A 94 13.12 8.72 9.97
N THR A 95 13.50 9.99 9.98
CA THR A 95 12.71 11.11 10.50
C THR A 95 11.97 11.80 9.33
N ILE A 96 11.05 12.72 9.63
CA ILE A 96 10.42 13.56 8.59
C ILE A 96 11.47 14.29 7.74
N ASP A 97 12.38 15.01 8.40
CA ASP A 97 13.48 15.76 7.77
C ASP A 97 14.64 15.86 8.75
N LYS A 98 15.85 15.52 8.28
CA LYS A 98 17.10 15.61 9.06
C LYS A 98 17.48 17.02 9.49
N LYS A 99 16.93 18.04 8.84
CA LYS A 99 17.10 19.45 9.23
C LYS A 99 16.30 19.83 10.47
N ILE A 100 15.27 19.06 10.82
CA ILE A 100 14.43 19.27 12.01
C ILE A 100 14.93 18.34 13.14
N VAL A 101 14.93 17.03 12.88
CA VAL A 101 15.44 16.01 13.80
C VAL A 101 16.45 15.13 13.05
N ASN A 102 17.70 15.16 13.50
CA ASN A 102 18.76 14.36 12.90
C ASN A 102 18.64 12.88 13.28
N SER A 103 19.05 11.98 12.39
CA SER A 103 19.04 10.52 12.60
C SER A 103 20.23 9.87 11.91
N TRP A 104 20.60 8.67 12.38
CA TRP A 104 21.63 7.82 11.76
C TRP A 104 21.18 7.26 10.40
N ALA A 105 19.87 7.23 10.13
CA ALA A 105 19.31 6.73 8.87
C ALA A 105 19.94 7.44 7.68
N GLN A 106 20.17 6.74 6.56
CA GLN A 106 20.73 7.38 5.37
C GLN A 106 19.74 8.36 4.73
N TYR A 107 18.45 8.03 4.73
CA TYR A 107 17.40 8.83 4.09
C TYR A 107 16.30 9.22 5.09
N SER A 108 16.00 10.52 5.18
CA SER A 108 14.77 11.04 5.80
C SER A 108 13.58 10.89 4.84
N MET A 109 12.34 11.08 5.31
CA MET A 109 11.17 11.05 4.42
C MET A 109 11.29 12.08 3.29
N SER A 110 11.82 13.28 3.55
CA SER A 110 12.10 14.27 2.51
C SER A 110 13.07 13.75 1.43
N ASP A 111 14.10 12.98 1.80
CA ASP A 111 15.03 12.34 0.85
C ASP A 111 14.32 11.24 0.05
N GLN A 112 13.45 10.47 0.70
CA GLN A 112 12.67 9.39 0.08
C GLN A 112 11.76 9.93 -1.04
N VAL A 113 11.12 11.09 -0.84
CA VAL A 113 10.34 11.77 -1.89
C VAL A 113 11.24 12.17 -3.07
N GLY A 114 12.48 12.57 -2.81
CA GLY A 114 13.49 12.83 -3.84
C GLY A 114 13.82 11.58 -4.65
N LEU A 115 14.05 10.45 -3.99
CA LEU A 115 14.29 9.16 -4.63
C LEU A 115 13.11 8.70 -5.49
N TYR A 116 11.87 8.87 -5.01
CA TYR A 116 10.68 8.58 -5.82
C TYR A 116 10.66 9.36 -7.13
N LYS A 117 10.87 10.69 -7.06
CA LYS A 117 10.90 11.56 -8.24
C LYS A 117 11.99 11.16 -9.22
N GLN A 118 13.15 10.72 -8.71
CA GLN A 118 14.28 10.35 -9.54
C GLN A 118 14.09 9.00 -10.25
N TYR A 119 13.54 8.00 -9.57
CA TYR A 119 13.62 6.61 -10.03
C TYR A 119 12.29 5.98 -10.42
N ALA A 120 11.17 6.38 -9.80
CA ALA A 120 9.89 5.67 -9.96
C ALA A 120 8.77 6.52 -10.56
N ALA A 121 8.77 7.83 -10.35
CA ALA A 121 7.72 8.71 -10.90
C ALA A 121 7.47 8.54 -12.42
N PRO A 122 8.49 8.32 -13.28
CA PRO A 122 8.26 8.07 -14.71
C PRO A 122 7.58 6.73 -15.03
N ALA A 123 7.62 5.76 -14.11
CA ALA A 123 7.11 4.40 -14.31
C ALA A 123 5.75 4.15 -13.63
N VAL A 124 5.32 5.07 -12.75
CA VAL A 124 4.12 4.93 -11.91
C VAL A 124 3.01 5.82 -12.47
N SER A 125 1.82 5.27 -12.70
CA SER A 125 0.66 6.04 -13.20
C SER A 125 -0.11 6.69 -12.06
N ASP A 126 -0.41 7.99 -12.17
CA ASP A 126 -1.17 8.71 -11.14
C ASP A 126 -2.57 8.12 -10.90
N ALA A 127 -3.23 7.64 -11.96
CA ALA A 127 -4.60 7.11 -11.90
C ALA A 127 -4.73 5.76 -11.18
N ASP A 128 -3.64 4.99 -11.05
CA ASP A 128 -3.65 3.66 -10.43
C ASP A 128 -2.78 3.58 -9.15
N THR A 129 -2.43 4.73 -8.58
CA THR A 129 -1.51 4.80 -7.44
C THR A 129 -2.20 5.16 -6.14
N LEU A 130 -1.94 4.37 -5.10
CA LEU A 130 -2.13 4.75 -3.71
C LEU A 130 -0.79 5.15 -3.11
N VAL A 131 -0.75 6.29 -2.43
CA VAL A 131 0.41 6.72 -1.64
C VAL A 131 0.12 6.51 -0.16
N ALA A 132 1.01 5.80 0.53
CA ALA A 132 0.95 5.59 1.97
C ALA A 132 2.18 6.23 2.64
N ILE A 133 1.94 6.94 3.74
CA ILE A 133 2.99 7.57 4.54
C ILE A 133 2.81 7.13 5.99
N TRP A 134 3.82 6.46 6.55
CA TRP A 134 3.86 6.13 7.98
C TRP A 134 5.24 6.45 8.54
N ILE A 135 5.32 7.57 9.26
CA ILE A 135 6.55 8.19 9.75
C ILE A 135 6.29 8.83 11.13
N GLY A 136 7.36 9.07 11.89
CA GLY A 136 7.35 9.98 13.05
C GLY A 136 7.75 9.33 14.37
N ILE A 137 7.97 8.01 14.43
CA ILE A 137 8.43 7.36 15.67
C ILE A 137 9.89 7.70 16.03
N ASN A 138 10.68 8.11 15.04
CA ASN A 138 12.10 8.45 15.21
C ASN A 138 12.35 9.96 15.36
N ASP A 139 11.32 10.79 15.19
CA ASP A 139 11.36 12.24 15.43
C ASP A 139 11.39 12.51 16.95
#